data_AF-A0A7C9CYE3-F1
#
_entry.id   AF-A0A7C9CYE3-F1
#
_cell.length_a   1.000
_cell.length_b   1.000
_cell.length_c   1.000
_cell.angle_alpha   90.00
_cell.angle_beta   90.00
_cell.angle_gamma   90.00
#
_symmetry.space_group_name_H-M   'P 1'
#
loop_
_entity.id
_entity.type
_entity.pdbx_description
1 polymer ?
#
loop_
_entity_poly.entity_id
_entity_poly.type
_entity_poly.pdbx_seq_one_letter_code
_entity_poly.pdbx_strand_id
1 'polypeptide(L)'
;CSSDLFEKMHRHITKGAWTLQVPDHGWQVSDCTAEGLKASLLLSQLPPEFVGEKIEAECLYDAVNVILSLQSENGGFSAWEPKRAFRWMEKFNPTEMFEDVFIEREYIECTSSAIQALILFKKFYPAH
;
A
#
# COMPACT_ATOMS: atom_id res chain seq x y z
N CYS A 1 9.59 -3.51 16.30
CA CYS A 1 10.33 -4.59 15.62
C CYS A 1 11.47 -3.94 14.85
N SER A 2 12.72 -4.38 14.97
CA SER A 2 13.81 -3.80 14.17
C SER A 2 13.59 -4.14 12.69
N SER A 3 13.92 -3.20 11.80
CA SER A 3 13.88 -3.38 10.33
C SER A 3 14.57 -4.69 9.90
N ASP A 4 15.70 -5.01 10.54
CA ASP A 4 16.54 -6.15 10.23
C ASP A 4 15.84 -7.51 10.38
N LEU A 5 14.84 -7.63 11.28
CA LEU A 5 14.10 -8.88 11.43
C LEU A 5 13.04 -9.03 10.33
N PHE A 6 12.41 -7.93 9.91
CA PHE A 6 11.40 -7.94 8.84
C PHE A 6 12.01 -8.37 7.51
N GLU A 7 13.16 -7.80 7.15
CA GLU A 7 13.87 -8.14 5.92
C GLU A 7 14.36 -9.60 5.91
N LYS A 8 14.87 -10.10 7.04
CA LYS A 8 15.26 -11.51 7.20
C LYS A 8 14.10 -12.48 7.02
N MET A 9 12.87 -12.04 7.29
CA MET A 9 11.63 -12.80 7.08
C MET A 9 10.98 -12.48 5.71
N HIS A 10 11.71 -11.80 4.82
CA HIS A 10 11.29 -11.40 3.48
C HIS A 10 10.08 -10.46 3.43
N ARG A 11 9.69 -9.83 4.54
CA ARG A 11 8.52 -8.94 4.61
C ARG A 11 8.87 -7.54 4.10
N HIS A 12 7.95 -6.95 3.34
CA HIS A 12 7.99 -5.52 3.02
C HIS A 12 7.63 -4.63 4.22
N ILE A 13 7.95 -3.33 4.14
CA ILE A 13 7.63 -2.34 5.19
C ILE A 13 6.10 -2.21 5.37
N THR A 14 5.64 -2.02 6.62
CA THR A 14 4.19 -1.98 6.94
C THR A 14 3.78 -0.83 7.87
N LYS A 15 4.74 -0.03 8.39
CA LYS A 15 4.42 1.09 9.29
C LYS A 15 3.61 2.14 8.53
N GLY A 16 2.44 2.49 9.07
CA GLY A 16 1.50 3.43 8.45
C GLY A 16 0.58 2.80 7.40
N ALA A 17 0.64 1.49 7.18
CA ALA A 17 -0.16 0.83 6.17
C ALA A 17 -1.48 0.27 6.71
N TRP A 18 -2.44 0.05 5.80
CA TRP A 18 -3.68 -0.66 6.09
C TRP A 18 -3.62 -2.08 5.54
N THR A 19 -4.23 -3.00 6.28
CA THR A 19 -4.45 -4.38 5.84
C THR A 19 -5.82 -4.49 5.17
N LEU A 20 -6.05 -5.57 4.42
CA LEU A 20 -7.36 -5.84 3.80
C LEU A 20 -8.47 -6.12 4.84
N GLN A 21 -8.11 -6.64 6.01
CA GLN A 21 -9.06 -7.13 7.00
C GLN A 21 -8.94 -6.38 8.33
N VAL A 22 -8.14 -6.91 9.25
CA VAL A 22 -7.98 -6.38 10.61
C VAL A 22 -6.52 -6.01 10.89
N PRO A 23 -6.25 -5.08 11.82
CA PRO A 23 -4.88 -4.65 12.13
C PRO A 23 -3.95 -5.80 12.53
N ASP A 24 -4.45 -6.75 13.33
CA ASP A 24 -3.66 -7.89 13.83
C ASP A 24 -3.15 -8.82 12.72
N HIS A 25 -3.74 -8.79 11.52
CA HIS A 25 -3.23 -9.54 10.38
C HIS A 25 -1.85 -9.03 9.94
N GLY A 26 -1.56 -7.73 10.11
CA GLY A 26 -0.25 -7.13 9.88
C GLY A 26 0.30 -7.24 8.46
N TRP A 27 -0.48 -7.69 7.47
CA TRP A 27 -0.11 -7.71 6.06
C TRP A 27 -0.69 -6.50 5.34
N GLN A 28 0.20 -5.56 5.04
CA GLN A 28 -0.14 -4.35 4.32
C GLN A 28 -0.59 -4.66 2.89
N VAL A 29 -1.49 -3.84 2.34
CA VAL A 29 -1.88 -3.90 0.93
C VAL A 29 -1.90 -2.48 0.35
N SER A 30 -1.36 -2.30 -0.86
CA SER A 30 -1.17 -0.99 -1.48
C SER A 30 -2.47 -0.23 -1.69
N ASP A 31 -3.50 -0.91 -2.20
CA ASP A 31 -4.79 -0.33 -2.51
C ASP A 31 -5.57 -0.02 -1.23
N CYS A 32 -5.55 -0.92 -0.25
CA CYS A 32 -6.16 -0.72 1.06
C CYS A 32 -5.51 0.47 1.79
N THR A 33 -4.18 0.59 1.71
CA THR A 33 -3.45 1.73 2.26
C THR A 33 -3.81 3.03 1.54
N ALA A 34 -3.90 3.01 0.21
CA ALA A 34 -4.30 4.16 -0.58
C ALA A 34 -5.75 4.60 -0.32
N GLU A 35 -6.70 3.66 -0.25
CA GLU A 35 -8.10 3.93 0.05
C GLU A 35 -8.28 4.39 1.49
N GLY A 36 -7.56 3.79 2.44
CA GLY A 36 -7.51 4.24 3.84
C GLY A 36 -7.01 5.68 3.95
N LEU A 37 -5.87 5.99 3.33
CA LEU A 37 -5.31 7.33 3.26
C LEU A 37 -6.31 8.33 2.65
N LYS A 38 -6.92 7.97 1.51
CA LYS A 38 -7.90 8.82 0.81
C LYS A 38 -9.11 9.08 1.70
N ALA A 39 -9.67 8.06 2.34
CA ALA A 39 -10.79 8.18 3.27
C ALA A 39 -10.43 9.08 4.46
N SER A 40 -9.25 8.88 5.08
CA SER A 40 -8.78 9.70 6.19
C SER A 40 -8.64 11.18 5.82
N LEU A 41 -8.08 11.47 4.65
CA LEU A 41 -7.97 12.85 4.14
C LEU A 41 -9.35 13.48 3.89
N LEU A 42 -10.27 12.74 3.27
CA LEU A 42 -11.62 13.24 2.99
C LEU A 42 -12.40 13.49 4.28
N LEU A 43 -12.38 12.56 5.23
CA LEU A 43 -13.03 12.68 6.53
C LEU A 43 -12.46 13.85 7.34
N SER A 44 -11.16 14.15 7.20
CA SER A 44 -10.52 15.27 7.90
C SER A 44 -11.07 16.66 7.52
N GLN A 45 -11.88 16.76 6.47
CA GLN A 45 -12.57 17.99 6.07
C GLN A 45 -13.94 18.16 6.76
N LEU A 46 -14.46 17.11 7.39
CA LEU A 46 -15.73 17.15 8.12
C LEU A 46 -15.51 17.68 9.56
N PRO A 47 -16.56 18.21 10.21
CA PRO A 47 -16.45 18.68 11.59
C PRO A 47 -16.07 17.52 12.55
N PRO A 48 -15.10 17.73 13.47
CA PRO A 48 -14.63 16.70 14.41
C PRO A 48 -15.74 16.11 15.28
N GLU A 49 -16.83 16.85 15.51
CA GLU A 49 -18.01 16.39 16.24
C GLU A 49 -18.64 15.13 15.63
N PHE A 50 -18.50 14.91 14.32
CA PHE A 50 -19.06 13.75 13.63
C PHE A 50 -18.06 12.62 13.39
N VAL A 51 -16.77 12.96 13.23
CA VAL A 51 -15.73 12.01 12.75
C VAL A 51 -14.56 11.82 13.71
N GLY A 52 -14.53 12.55 14.82
CA GLY A 52 -13.45 12.54 15.79
C GLY A 52 -12.24 13.36 15.38
N GLU A 53 -11.14 13.15 16.10
CA GLU A 53 -9.85 13.80 15.84
C GLU A 53 -9.22 13.29 14.53
N LYS A 54 -8.47 14.17 13.87
CA LYS A 54 -7.76 13.83 12.64
C LYS A 54 -6.58 12.91 12.96
N ILE A 55 -6.26 12.03 12.00
CA ILE A 55 -5.02 11.25 12.06
C ILE A 55 -3.82 12.22 11.99
N GLU A 56 -2.82 11.98 12.83
CA GLU A 56 -1.56 12.74 12.84
C GLU A 56 -0.89 12.71 11.47
N ALA A 57 -0.30 13.84 11.05
CA ALA A 57 0.28 13.98 9.72
C ALA A 57 1.42 12.97 9.50
N GLU A 58 2.23 12.70 10.52
CA GLU A 58 3.31 11.72 10.47
C GLU A 58 2.80 10.31 10.13
N CYS A 59 1.64 9.91 10.66
CA CYS A 59 1.02 8.63 10.31
C CYS A 59 0.59 8.60 8.83
N LEU A 60 0.09 9.71 8.29
CA LEU A 60 -0.25 9.82 6.86
C LEU A 60 1.00 9.79 5.97
N TYR A 61 2.11 10.36 6.42
CA TYR A 61 3.39 10.32 5.72
C TYR A 61 3.95 8.90 5.67
N ASP A 62 3.87 8.15 6.79
CA ASP A 62 4.23 6.74 6.81
C ASP A 62 3.39 5.93 5.79
N ALA A 63 2.09 6.22 5.67
CA ALA A 63 1.22 5.59 4.66
C ALA A 63 1.68 5.89 3.22
N VAL A 64 2.01 7.16 2.93
CA VAL A 64 2.53 7.59 1.63
C VAL A 64 3.85 6.90 1.31
N ASN A 65 4.75 6.78 2.30
CA ASN A 65 6.02 6.07 2.14
C ASN A 65 5.82 4.60 1.77
N VAL A 66 4.86 3.91 2.40
CA VAL A 66 4.51 2.54 2.04
C VAL A 66 4.00 2.47 0.60
N ILE A 67 3.05 3.33 0.22
CA ILE A 67 2.51 3.35 -1.16
C ILE A 67 3.65 3.56 -2.17
N LEU A 68 4.46 4.61 -2.01
CA LEU A 68 5.56 4.93 -2.92
C LEU A 68 6.63 3.83 -2.99
N SER A 69 6.89 3.12 -1.89
CA SER A 69 7.84 2.00 -1.88
C SER A 69 7.41 0.79 -2.71
N LEU A 70 6.12 0.71 -3.09
CA LEU A 70 5.54 -0.35 -3.93
C LEU A 70 5.46 0.05 -5.41
N GLN A 71 5.87 1.27 -5.77
CA GLN A 71 5.90 1.70 -7.15
C GLN A 71 7.02 0.98 -7.92
N SER A 72 6.66 0.34 -9.03
CA SER A 72 7.58 -0.29 -9.96
C SER A 72 8.17 0.73 -10.94
N GLU A 73 9.26 0.38 -11.61
CA GLU A 73 9.97 1.27 -12.55
C GLU A 73 9.09 1.77 -13.72
N ASN A 74 8.07 1.01 -14.11
CA ASN A 74 7.10 1.39 -15.14
C ASN A 74 5.97 2.32 -14.61
N GLY A 75 6.00 2.66 -13.31
CA GLY A 75 5.01 3.49 -12.63
C GLY A 75 3.81 2.73 -12.06
N GLY A 76 3.67 1.43 -12.31
CA GLY A 76 2.61 0.59 -11.77
C GLY A 76 2.85 0.21 -10.30
N PHE A 77 1.79 -0.19 -9.61
CA PHE A 77 1.83 -0.60 -8.20
C PHE A 77 1.34 -2.03 -8.04
N SER A 78 2.05 -2.80 -7.23
CA SER A 78 1.69 -4.15 -6.81
C SER A 78 0.92 -4.16 -5.50
N ALA A 79 0.25 -5.28 -5.20
CA ALA A 79 -0.63 -5.39 -4.05
C ALA A 79 0.14 -5.46 -2.71
N TRP A 80 1.05 -6.41 -2.53
CA TRP A 80 1.68 -6.66 -1.23
C TRP A 80 3.17 -6.31 -1.17
N GLU A 81 3.92 -6.57 -2.23
CA GLU A 81 5.38 -6.37 -2.21
C GLU A 81 5.90 -5.81 -3.54
N PRO A 82 7.07 -5.17 -3.57
CA PRO A 82 7.70 -4.83 -4.84
C PRO A 82 7.95 -6.09 -5.67
N LYS A 83 7.84 -5.97 -6.99
CA LYS A 83 8.14 -7.07 -7.90
C LYS A 83 9.60 -7.51 -7.76
N ARG A 84 9.80 -8.71 -7.20
CA ARG A 84 11.13 -9.32 -6.96
C ARG A 84 11.52 -10.38 -8.00
N ALA A 85 10.62 -10.68 -8.93
CA ALA A 85 10.76 -11.77 -9.88
C ALA A 85 10.26 -11.41 -11.28
N PHE A 86 10.66 -12.22 -12.26
CA PHE A 86 10.34 -11.99 -13.67
C PHE A 86 9.16 -12.85 -14.11
N ARG A 87 8.33 -12.32 -15.01
CA ARG A 87 7.12 -13.00 -15.53
C ARG A 87 7.35 -14.41 -16.05
N TRP A 88 8.54 -14.69 -16.61
CA TRP A 88 8.83 -16.03 -17.14
C TRP A 88 8.91 -17.11 -16.05
N MET A 89 9.10 -16.76 -14.77
CA MET A 89 9.11 -17.73 -13.66
C MET A 89 7.76 -18.42 -13.46
N GLU A 90 6.68 -17.86 -13.99
CA GLU A 90 5.33 -18.45 -13.93
C GLU A 90 5.23 -19.76 -14.69
N LYS A 91 6.20 -20.05 -15.58
CA LYS A 91 6.37 -21.38 -16.17
C LYS A 91 6.62 -22.48 -15.13
N PHE A 92 7.02 -22.12 -13.91
CA PHE A 92 7.19 -23.04 -12.79
C PHE A 92 5.98 -23.11 -11.87
N ASN A 93 4.88 -22.43 -12.18
CA ASN A 93 3.64 -22.53 -11.42
C ASN A 93 3.16 -24.00 -11.43
N PRO A 94 3.20 -24.71 -10.29
CA PRO A 94 2.79 -26.10 -10.23
C PRO A 94 1.29 -26.25 -10.01
N THR A 95 0.55 -25.14 -9.82
CA THR A 95 -0.88 -25.18 -9.56
C THR A 95 -1.63 -25.32 -10.88
N GLU A 96 -2.53 -26.31 -10.94
CA GLU A 96 -3.33 -26.57 -12.14
C GLU A 96 -4.58 -25.67 -12.22
N MET A 97 -4.96 -25.06 -11.10
CA MET A 97 -6.23 -24.35 -10.96
C MET A 97 -6.10 -22.82 -10.98
N PHE A 98 -4.90 -22.28 -10.74
CA PHE A 98 -4.70 -20.84 -10.60
C PHE A 98 -3.62 -20.33 -11.54
N GLU A 99 -3.94 -19.25 -12.24
CA GLU A 99 -2.99 -18.53 -13.09
C GLU A 99 -2.34 -17.39 -12.31
N ASP A 100 -1.12 -17.01 -12.69
CA ASP A 100 -0.46 -15.80 -12.21
C ASP A 100 -0.24 -15.71 -10.68
N VAL A 101 0.02 -16.84 -10.02
CA VAL A 101 0.19 -16.94 -8.56
C VAL A 101 1.66 -17.02 -8.10
N PHE A 102 2.60 -17.21 -9.02
CA PHE A 102 3.99 -17.50 -8.63
C PHE A 102 4.77 -16.23 -8.27
N ILE A 103 4.42 -15.10 -8.88
CA ILE A 103 5.09 -13.82 -8.64
C ILE A 103 4.09 -12.70 -8.37
N GLU A 104 4.55 -11.69 -7.64
CA GLU A 104 3.85 -10.43 -7.45
C GLU A 104 3.89 -9.55 -8.71
N ARG A 105 2.80 -8.80 -8.95
CA ARG A 105 2.55 -8.08 -10.20
C ARG A 105 1.98 -6.71 -9.97
N GLU A 106 2.14 -5.83 -10.95
CA GLU A 106 1.43 -4.56 -10.96
C GLU A 106 -0.02 -4.76 -11.42
N TYR A 107 -0.96 -4.16 -10.71
CA TYR A 107 -2.39 -4.20 -11.01
C TYR A 107 -2.93 -2.80 -11.31
N ILE A 108 -3.87 -2.69 -12.25
CA ILE A 108 -4.43 -1.39 -12.65
C ILE A 108 -5.25 -0.77 -11.52
N GLU A 109 -5.91 -1.61 -10.71
CA GLU A 109 -6.69 -1.25 -9.54
C GLU A 109 -5.77 -0.64 -8.47
N CYS A 110 -4.70 -1.34 -8.10
CA CYS A 110 -3.70 -0.85 -7.15
C CYS A 110 -3.06 0.47 -7.63
N THR A 111 -2.71 0.53 -8.91
CA THR A 111 -2.13 1.73 -9.54
C THR A 111 -3.10 2.90 -9.50
N SER A 112 -4.36 2.69 -9.85
CA SER A 112 -5.41 3.72 -9.84
C SER A 112 -5.65 4.25 -8.43
N SER A 113 -5.82 3.37 -7.44
CA SER A 113 -6.01 3.77 -6.04
C SER A 113 -4.83 4.56 -5.50
N ALA A 114 -3.60 4.09 -5.75
CA ALA A 114 -2.37 4.79 -5.35
C ALA A 114 -2.30 6.21 -5.95
N ILE A 115 -2.50 6.36 -7.26
CA ILE A 115 -2.46 7.67 -7.93
C ILE A 115 -3.51 8.62 -7.35
N GLN A 116 -4.75 8.15 -7.17
CA GLN A 116 -5.82 8.98 -6.60
C GLN A 116 -5.48 9.46 -5.19
N ALA A 117 -4.99 8.56 -4.33
CA ALA A 117 -4.62 8.87 -2.96
C ALA A 117 -3.45 9.86 -2.90
N LEU A 118 -2.39 9.63 -3.70
CA LEU A 118 -1.22 10.50 -3.75
C LEU A 118 -1.54 11.90 -4.29
N ILE A 119 -2.40 12.01 -5.33
CA ILE A 119 -2.86 13.31 -5.84
C ILE A 119 -3.67 14.05 -4.78
N LEU A 120 -4.56 13.36 -4.05
CA LEU A 120 -5.33 13.98 -2.99
C LEU A 120 -4.41 14.43 -1.85
N PHE A 121 -3.51 13.55 -1.41
CA PHE A 121 -2.54 13.84 -0.35
C PHE A 121 -1.71 15.08 -0.68
N LYS A 122 -1.19 15.20 -1.92
CA LYS A 122 -0.43 16.37 -2.38
C LYS A 122 -1.20 17.69 -2.27
N LYS A 123 -2.54 17.68 -2.33
CA LYS A 123 -3.36 18.88 -2.12
C LYS A 123 -3.39 19.32 -0.66
N PHE A 124 -3.36 18.39 0.28
CA PHE A 124 -3.37 18.66 1.72
C PHE A 124 -1.97 18.97 2.26
N TYR A 125 -0.95 18.27 1.73
CA TYR A 125 0.43 18.34 2.20
C TYR A 125 1.39 18.59 1.03
N PRO A 126 1.39 19.79 0.42
CA PRO A 126 2.16 20.09 -0.79
C PRO A 126 3.68 20.15 -0.60
N ALA A 127 4.16 20.16 0.65
CA ALA A 127 5.57 20.28 1.02
C ALA A 127 6.21 18.97 1.52
N HIS A 128 5.43 17.88 1.56
CA HIS A 128 5.93 16.51 1.76
C HIS A 128 6.12 15.86 0.39
#